data_AF-A0A0E3QG74-F1
#
_entry.id   AF-A0A0E3QG74-F1
#
_cell.length_a   1.000
_cell.length_b   1.000
_cell.length_c   1.000
_cell.angle_alpha   90.00
_cell.angle_beta   90.00
_cell.angle_gamma   90.00
#
_symmetry.space_group_name_H-M   'P 1'
#
loop_
_entity.id
_entity.type
_entity.pdbx_description
1 polymer ?
#
loop_
_entity_poly.entity_id
_entity_poly.type
_entity_poly.pdbx_seq_one_letter_code
_entity_poly.pdbx_strand_id
1 'polypeptide(L)'
;MFKKVLIANRGEIAIRVMRACRELGISTVAVCSEADKNALFAKYADEAYLIGPAPSSQSYLNMEAILAVAKNTGAEAIHPGYGFLSENPVFAKRCEEEGIVFIGPPSHVIAEMGSKIRARNLMMKAGVPVVPGTKDAVEDPVEAVKIAEEIGYPVLIKASAGGGGIGMKVVNSSDELAASLSSTRQMAGSAFGDSSVFIEKYVEEPRHIEIQIMADGYGNTIYLSDRECSIQRRHQKLIEEAPSPIMTPELRAQMGEAAVRVAKTIGYVNAGTVEFLYSKGNFYFLEVNTRLQVEHGITEMVTGVDIVREQLRIAWGEKLEFNQEDIIINGHSIECRINAEDPLNDFAPSPGKIRGYRSAGGPGVRVDSGVHTGYTISPYYDSMISKLCVWAKTRDAAIARMERALYEYVVVGVKTNIPFHKAVMRNPVFRRGDLTTAFIEDNNIMEAVEEVVKADAEKGATLASALEAKDKKVAAITAAVHAYVSMAQKTQR
;
A
#
# COMPACT_ATOMS: atom_id res chain seq x y z
N MET A 1 24.86 -15.05 -2.43
CA MET A 1 23.96 -13.91 -2.67
C MET A 1 23.92 -13.62 -4.17
N PHE A 2 22.80 -13.07 -4.67
CA PHE A 2 22.71 -12.60 -6.06
C PHE A 2 23.81 -11.57 -6.36
N LYS A 3 24.29 -11.56 -7.59
CA LYS A 3 25.18 -10.52 -8.12
C LYS A 3 24.40 -9.34 -8.66
N LYS A 4 23.25 -9.59 -9.30
CA LYS A 4 22.44 -8.56 -9.94
C LYS A 4 20.94 -8.86 -9.86
N VAL A 5 20.18 -7.87 -9.40
CA VAL A 5 18.71 -7.93 -9.29
C VAL A 5 18.09 -6.82 -10.11
N LEU A 6 17.09 -7.16 -10.92
CA LEU A 6 16.24 -6.20 -11.60
C LEU A 6 15.03 -5.86 -10.74
N ILE A 7 14.70 -4.58 -10.63
CA ILE A 7 13.53 -4.11 -9.89
C ILE A 7 12.45 -3.77 -10.91
N ALA A 8 11.43 -4.62 -11.02
CA ALA A 8 10.30 -4.47 -11.94
C ALA A 8 9.21 -3.57 -11.32
N ASN A 9 9.62 -2.39 -10.85
CA ASN A 9 8.74 -1.41 -10.21
C ASN A 9 9.33 0.00 -10.31
N ARG A 10 8.64 0.99 -9.73
CA ARG A 10 9.00 2.41 -9.75
C ARG A 10 8.88 3.06 -8.36
N GLY A 11 9.21 4.34 -8.28
CA GLY A 11 8.91 5.16 -7.10
C GLY A 11 9.66 4.74 -5.84
N GLU A 12 9.00 4.89 -4.68
CA GLU A 12 9.62 4.63 -3.37
C GLU A 12 10.06 3.17 -3.22
N ILE A 13 9.20 2.23 -3.61
CA ILE A 13 9.48 0.80 -3.42
C ILE A 13 10.68 0.33 -4.22
N ALA A 14 10.87 0.89 -5.41
CA ALA A 14 12.05 0.57 -6.19
C ALA A 14 13.33 1.00 -5.46
N ILE A 15 13.33 2.19 -4.84
CA ILE A 15 14.45 2.66 -4.03
C ILE A 15 14.62 1.82 -2.77
N ARG A 16 13.53 1.45 -2.09
CA ARG A 16 13.55 0.60 -0.90
C ARG A 16 14.22 -0.75 -1.17
N VAL A 17 13.90 -1.39 -2.30
CA VAL A 17 14.53 -2.65 -2.72
C VAL A 17 16.00 -2.43 -3.08
N MET A 18 16.30 -1.40 -3.86
CA MET A 18 17.69 -1.11 -4.25
C MET A 18 18.59 -0.74 -3.06
N ARG A 19 18.04 -0.16 -1.99
CA ARG A 19 18.77 0.06 -0.72
C ARG A 19 19.17 -1.27 -0.09
N ALA A 20 18.23 -2.22 0.05
CA ALA A 20 18.54 -3.56 0.57
C ALA A 20 19.58 -4.29 -0.30
N CYS A 21 19.42 -4.24 -1.63
CA CYS A 21 20.40 -4.79 -2.56
C CYS A 21 21.80 -4.18 -2.35
N ARG A 22 21.90 -2.85 -2.25
CA ARG A 22 23.16 -2.13 -2.09
C ARG A 22 23.86 -2.49 -0.77
N GLU A 23 23.11 -2.63 0.32
CA GLU A 23 23.64 -3.07 1.62
C GLU A 23 24.14 -4.52 1.61
N LEU A 24 23.56 -5.37 0.75
CA LEU A 24 24.00 -6.75 0.51
C LEU A 24 25.10 -6.86 -0.57
N GLY A 25 25.55 -5.76 -1.16
CA GLY A 25 26.55 -5.76 -2.23
C GLY A 25 26.03 -6.28 -3.59
N ILE A 26 24.72 -6.23 -3.82
CA ILE A 26 24.04 -6.69 -5.04
C ILE A 26 23.86 -5.51 -5.99
N SER A 27 24.29 -5.65 -7.25
CA SER A 27 24.06 -4.65 -8.29
C SER A 27 22.59 -4.59 -8.71
N THR A 28 22.14 -3.42 -9.15
CA THR A 28 20.71 -3.13 -9.36
C THR A 28 20.42 -2.63 -10.77
N VAL A 29 19.35 -3.16 -11.36
CA VAL A 29 18.80 -2.69 -12.64
C VAL A 29 17.40 -2.11 -12.41
N ALA A 30 17.20 -0.85 -12.78
CA ALA A 30 15.86 -0.27 -12.85
C ALA A 30 15.28 -0.38 -14.27
N VAL A 31 13.97 -0.58 -14.35
CA VAL A 31 13.20 -0.35 -15.58
C VAL A 31 12.34 0.90 -15.41
N CYS A 32 12.23 1.72 -16.45
CA CYS A 32 11.43 2.93 -16.40
C CYS A 32 10.67 3.20 -17.70
N SER A 33 9.54 3.89 -17.59
CA SER A 33 8.86 4.45 -18.75
C SER A 33 9.54 5.74 -19.22
N GLU A 34 9.15 6.24 -20.40
CA GLU A 34 9.55 7.56 -20.87
C GLU A 34 9.24 8.70 -19.88
N ALA A 35 8.13 8.59 -19.14
CA ALA A 35 7.73 9.59 -18.13
C ALA A 35 8.60 9.53 -16.87
N ASP A 36 9.14 8.36 -16.52
CA ASP A 36 10.00 8.15 -15.35
C ASP A 36 11.50 8.13 -15.66
N LYS A 37 11.92 8.42 -16.90
CA LYS A 37 13.34 8.39 -17.31
C LYS A 37 14.28 9.26 -16.45
N ASN A 38 13.70 10.28 -15.80
CA ASN A 38 14.38 11.22 -14.91
C ASN A 38 13.93 11.09 -13.45
N ALA A 39 13.13 10.08 -13.11
CA ALA A 39 12.73 9.82 -11.74
C ALA A 39 13.94 9.38 -10.88
N LEU A 40 13.87 9.65 -9.58
CA LEU A 40 14.98 9.40 -8.66
C LEU A 40 15.41 7.92 -8.67
N PHE A 41 14.45 6.99 -8.68
CA PHE A 41 14.76 5.56 -8.66
C PHE A 41 15.58 5.13 -9.88
N ALA A 42 15.28 5.67 -11.07
CA ALA A 42 16.04 5.37 -12.29
C ALA A 42 17.47 5.93 -12.24
N LYS A 43 17.75 6.96 -11.43
CA LYS A 43 19.10 7.50 -11.20
C LYS A 43 19.82 6.83 -10.02
N TYR A 44 19.08 6.14 -9.15
CA TYR A 44 19.61 5.46 -7.98
C TYR A 44 20.17 4.06 -8.32
N ALA A 45 19.58 3.40 -9.32
CA ALA A 45 20.04 2.12 -9.83
C ALA A 45 21.44 2.23 -10.44
N ASP A 46 22.17 1.11 -10.45
CA ASP A 46 23.49 1.06 -11.09
C ASP A 46 23.33 1.09 -12.63
N GLU A 47 22.25 0.53 -13.15
CA GLU A 47 21.85 0.60 -14.56
C GLU A 47 20.33 0.85 -14.68
N ALA A 48 19.88 1.57 -15.71
CA ALA A 48 18.46 1.84 -15.93
C ALA A 48 18.07 1.77 -17.42
N TYR A 49 16.95 1.11 -17.72
CA TYR A 49 16.50 0.85 -19.09
C TYR A 49 15.07 1.29 -19.33
N LEU A 50 14.83 1.90 -20.50
CA LEU A 50 13.50 2.25 -20.96
C LEU A 50 12.74 0.99 -21.41
N ILE A 51 11.51 0.82 -20.92
CA ILE A 51 10.65 -0.32 -21.25
C ILE A 51 9.39 0.05 -22.03
N GLY A 52 9.16 1.35 -22.25
CA GLY A 52 8.07 1.82 -23.11
C GLY A 52 7.54 3.21 -22.76
N PRO A 53 6.45 3.63 -23.43
CA PRO A 53 5.77 4.90 -23.19
C PRO A 53 5.15 5.02 -21.79
N ALA A 54 4.62 6.20 -21.45
CA ALA A 54 4.10 6.49 -20.12
C ALA A 54 2.98 5.56 -19.60
N PRO A 55 1.98 5.13 -20.40
CA PRO A 55 0.91 4.25 -19.91
C PRO A 55 1.46 2.92 -19.35
N SER A 56 1.05 2.54 -18.15
CA SER A 56 1.53 1.33 -17.47
C SER A 56 1.30 0.06 -18.28
N SER A 57 0.20 -0.04 -19.03
CA SER A 57 -0.11 -1.17 -19.92
C SER A 57 0.92 -1.37 -21.04
N GLN A 58 1.66 -0.32 -21.40
CA GLN A 58 2.69 -0.36 -22.44
C GLN A 58 4.12 -0.35 -21.86
N SER A 59 4.25 -0.22 -20.54
CA SER A 59 5.54 -0.15 -19.83
C SER A 59 5.59 -1.12 -18.65
N TYR A 60 5.22 -0.69 -17.44
CA TYR A 60 5.38 -1.50 -16.21
C TYR A 60 4.57 -2.80 -16.16
N LEU A 61 3.59 -2.98 -17.07
CA LEU A 61 2.83 -4.22 -17.26
C LEU A 61 3.28 -5.01 -18.50
N ASN A 62 4.29 -4.53 -19.24
CA ASN A 62 4.85 -5.19 -20.40
C ASN A 62 5.90 -6.23 -19.97
N MET A 63 5.43 -7.46 -19.77
CA MET A 63 6.26 -8.58 -19.33
C MET A 63 7.43 -8.85 -20.28
N GLU A 64 7.22 -8.81 -21.60
CA GLU A 64 8.26 -9.08 -22.59
C GLU A 64 9.40 -8.06 -22.51
N ALA A 65 9.06 -6.77 -22.38
CA ALA A 65 10.07 -5.72 -22.25
C ALA A 65 10.90 -5.90 -20.97
N ILE A 66 10.26 -6.22 -19.85
CA ILE A 66 10.95 -6.42 -18.56
C ILE A 66 11.85 -7.65 -18.59
N LEU A 67 11.36 -8.78 -19.09
CA LEU A 67 12.14 -10.02 -19.22
C LEU A 67 13.31 -9.86 -20.20
N ALA A 68 13.12 -9.12 -21.30
CA ALA A 68 14.20 -8.80 -22.23
C ALA A 68 15.32 -7.99 -21.55
N VAL A 69 14.98 -6.99 -20.73
CA VAL A 69 15.98 -6.23 -19.95
C VAL A 69 16.70 -7.14 -18.95
N ALA A 70 15.97 -7.99 -18.22
CA ALA A 70 16.58 -8.92 -17.27
C ALA A 70 17.63 -9.82 -17.93
N LYS A 71 17.30 -10.42 -19.08
CA LYS A 71 18.22 -11.25 -19.88
C LYS A 71 19.43 -10.47 -20.39
N ASN A 72 19.20 -9.30 -20.99
CA ASN A 72 20.27 -8.50 -21.60
C ASN A 72 21.27 -7.96 -20.56
N THR A 73 20.81 -7.73 -19.33
CA THR A 73 21.65 -7.21 -18.25
C THR A 73 22.29 -8.30 -17.41
N GLY A 74 21.88 -9.56 -17.59
CA GLY A 74 22.30 -10.70 -16.78
C GLY A 74 21.77 -10.63 -15.35
N ALA A 75 20.60 -10.05 -15.13
CA ALA A 75 19.96 -10.06 -13.82
C ALA A 75 19.53 -11.50 -13.48
N GLU A 76 19.93 -11.97 -12.29
CA GLU A 76 19.66 -13.34 -11.82
C GLU A 76 18.27 -13.45 -11.16
N ALA A 77 17.72 -12.32 -10.73
CA ALA A 77 16.42 -12.26 -10.09
C ALA A 77 15.68 -10.97 -10.41
N ILE A 78 14.35 -11.02 -10.30
CA ILE A 78 13.45 -9.88 -10.43
C ILE A 78 12.71 -9.69 -9.10
N HIS A 79 12.83 -8.50 -8.53
CA HIS A 79 11.96 -8.07 -7.43
C HIS A 79 10.81 -7.24 -7.98
N PRO A 80 9.55 -7.65 -7.79
CA PRO A 80 8.41 -6.96 -8.39
C PRO A 80 7.86 -5.80 -7.55
N GLY A 81 8.46 -5.49 -6.40
CA GLY A 81 7.89 -4.57 -5.41
C GLY A 81 6.46 -4.94 -5.01
N TYR A 82 5.54 -3.99 -5.14
CA TYR A 82 4.09 -4.18 -4.97
C TYR A 82 3.31 -3.48 -6.10
N GLY A 83 2.07 -3.91 -6.35
CA GLY A 83 1.32 -3.48 -7.54
C GLY A 83 1.94 -3.99 -8.85
N PHE A 84 1.50 -3.46 -9.99
CA PHE A 84 1.95 -3.92 -11.32
C PHE A 84 1.90 -5.44 -11.50
N LEU A 85 3.05 -6.09 -11.66
CA LEU A 85 3.19 -7.52 -11.94
C LEU A 85 3.49 -8.36 -10.68
N SER A 86 3.51 -7.76 -9.49
CA SER A 86 3.88 -8.44 -8.24
C SER A 86 2.95 -9.57 -7.81
N GLU A 87 1.69 -9.54 -8.24
CA GLU A 87 0.72 -10.62 -8.00
C GLU A 87 0.24 -11.23 -9.33
N ASN A 88 1.04 -11.12 -10.39
CA ASN A 88 0.71 -11.68 -11.68
C ASN A 88 1.30 -13.10 -11.81
N PRO A 89 0.48 -14.16 -11.79
CA PRO A 89 0.98 -15.53 -11.81
C PRO A 89 1.65 -15.90 -13.15
N VAL A 90 1.23 -15.27 -14.25
CA VAL A 90 1.83 -15.48 -15.57
C VAL A 90 3.25 -14.91 -15.60
N PHE A 91 3.45 -13.72 -15.04
CA PHE A 91 4.78 -13.12 -14.97
C PHE A 91 5.74 -13.92 -14.08
N ALA A 92 5.28 -14.34 -12.89
CA ALA A 92 6.07 -15.20 -12.01
C ALA A 92 6.46 -16.52 -12.71
N LYS A 93 5.50 -17.18 -13.38
CA LYS A 93 5.74 -18.41 -14.14
C LYS A 93 6.73 -18.20 -15.29
N ARG A 94 6.64 -17.08 -16.00
CA ARG A 94 7.59 -16.73 -17.07
C ARG A 94 9.00 -16.51 -16.53
N CYS A 95 9.16 -15.93 -15.34
CA CYS A 95 10.46 -15.82 -14.68
C CYS A 95 11.03 -17.23 -14.38
N GLU A 96 10.21 -18.13 -13.82
CA GLU A 96 10.58 -19.53 -13.53
C GLU A 96 11.03 -20.28 -14.80
N GLU A 97 10.27 -20.17 -15.90
CA GLU A 97 10.57 -20.81 -17.19
C GLU A 97 11.84 -20.27 -17.86
N GLU A 98 12.18 -19.01 -17.58
CA GLU A 98 13.36 -18.34 -18.15
C GLU A 98 14.60 -18.41 -17.25
N GLY A 99 14.51 -19.10 -16.12
CA GLY A 99 15.63 -19.27 -15.18
C GLY A 99 15.98 -17.99 -14.41
N ILE A 100 15.05 -17.06 -14.29
CA ILE A 100 15.19 -15.81 -13.52
C ILE A 100 14.41 -15.98 -12.22
N VAL A 101 15.06 -15.80 -11.07
CA VAL A 101 14.36 -15.97 -9.78
C VAL A 101 13.35 -14.84 -9.58
N PHE A 102 12.07 -15.20 -9.42
CA PHE A 102 11.04 -14.27 -8.96
C PHE A 102 11.15 -14.10 -7.44
N ILE A 103 11.45 -12.89 -6.96
CA ILE A 103 11.56 -12.61 -5.51
C ILE A 103 10.15 -12.41 -4.95
N GLY A 104 9.51 -13.53 -4.62
CA GLY A 104 8.14 -13.64 -4.12
C GLY A 104 7.75 -15.11 -3.97
N PRO A 105 6.46 -15.41 -3.72
CA PRO A 105 5.99 -16.79 -3.67
C PRO A 105 5.96 -17.45 -5.07
N PRO A 106 5.90 -18.80 -5.13
CA PRO A 106 5.81 -19.52 -6.41
C PRO A 106 4.58 -19.14 -7.24
N SER A 107 4.68 -19.25 -8.56
CA SER A 107 3.61 -18.84 -9.50
C SER A 107 2.25 -19.50 -9.23
N HIS A 108 2.23 -20.77 -8.83
CA HIS A 108 0.99 -21.49 -8.49
C HIS A 108 0.30 -20.91 -7.25
N VAL A 109 1.05 -20.48 -6.24
CA VAL A 109 0.51 -19.86 -5.01
C VAL A 109 -0.18 -18.54 -5.35
N ILE A 110 0.46 -17.72 -6.19
CA ILE A 110 -0.11 -16.46 -6.70
C ILE A 110 -1.43 -16.75 -7.45
N ALA A 111 -1.46 -17.78 -8.30
CA ALA A 111 -2.65 -18.14 -9.07
C ALA A 111 -3.82 -18.66 -8.21
N GLU A 112 -3.50 -19.43 -7.16
CA GLU A 112 -4.49 -19.95 -6.23
C GLU A 112 -5.10 -18.84 -5.39
N MET A 113 -4.27 -17.95 -4.85
CA MET A 113 -4.71 -16.84 -3.99
C MET A 113 -5.37 -15.69 -4.75
N GLY A 114 -5.15 -15.58 -6.05
CA GLY A 114 -5.83 -14.59 -6.90
C GLY A 114 -7.34 -14.82 -7.07
N SER A 115 -7.90 -15.97 -6.64
CA SER A 115 -9.34 -16.23 -6.70
C SER A 115 -9.96 -16.27 -5.31
N LYS A 116 -10.87 -15.34 -5.02
CA LYS A 116 -11.55 -15.23 -3.72
C LYS A 116 -12.29 -16.50 -3.31
N ILE A 117 -13.01 -17.12 -4.25
CA ILE A 117 -13.74 -18.38 -3.98
C ILE A 117 -12.76 -19.52 -3.67
N ARG A 118 -11.71 -19.68 -4.49
CA ARG A 118 -10.72 -20.76 -4.27
C ARG A 118 -9.95 -20.56 -2.97
N ALA A 119 -9.46 -19.35 -2.72
CA ALA A 119 -8.77 -18.99 -1.48
C ALA A 119 -9.66 -19.25 -0.27
N ARG A 120 -10.91 -18.77 -0.28
CA ARG A 120 -11.88 -18.98 0.80
C ARG A 120 -12.14 -20.47 1.06
N ASN A 121 -12.40 -21.26 0.02
CA ASN A 121 -12.66 -22.70 0.15
C ASN A 121 -11.44 -23.46 0.68
N LEU A 122 -10.23 -23.03 0.33
CA LEU A 122 -8.99 -23.58 0.87
C LEU A 122 -8.81 -23.23 2.35
N MET A 123 -9.10 -21.97 2.73
CA MET A 123 -9.03 -21.52 4.12
C MET A 123 -10.04 -22.23 5.03
N MET A 124 -11.25 -22.49 4.53
CA MET A 124 -12.24 -23.32 5.24
C MET A 124 -11.71 -24.72 5.50
N LYS A 125 -11.10 -25.37 4.50
CA LYS A 125 -10.51 -26.71 4.65
C LYS A 125 -9.32 -26.71 5.62
N ALA A 126 -8.59 -25.60 5.70
CA ALA A 126 -7.46 -25.41 6.62
C ALA A 126 -7.88 -25.07 8.06
N GLY A 127 -9.18 -24.95 8.35
CA GLY A 127 -9.67 -24.54 9.66
C GLY A 127 -9.34 -23.10 10.02
N VAL A 128 -9.10 -22.25 9.02
CA VAL A 128 -8.93 -20.80 9.20
C VAL A 128 -10.32 -20.16 9.24
N PRO A 129 -10.64 -19.32 10.23
CA PRO A 129 -11.93 -18.65 10.29
C PRO A 129 -12.18 -17.84 9.01
N VAL A 130 -13.31 -18.05 8.34
CA VAL A 130 -13.76 -17.26 7.19
C VAL A 130 -15.12 -16.65 7.49
N VAL A 131 -15.49 -15.57 6.80
CA VAL A 131 -16.82 -14.98 6.95
C VAL A 131 -17.87 -16.02 6.56
N PRO A 132 -18.91 -16.28 7.40
CA PRO A 132 -20.00 -17.19 7.04
C PRO A 132 -20.61 -16.78 5.70
N GLY A 133 -20.84 -17.73 4.81
CA GLY A 133 -21.21 -17.42 3.42
C GLY A 133 -21.15 -18.63 2.50
N THR A 134 -21.54 -18.42 1.24
CA THR A 134 -21.66 -19.47 0.24
C THR A 134 -20.32 -20.01 -0.20
N LYS A 135 -20.26 -21.31 -0.50
CA LYS A 135 -19.06 -21.98 -1.03
C LYS A 135 -18.88 -21.77 -2.53
N ASP A 136 -20.00 -21.65 -3.22
CA ASP A 136 -20.08 -21.53 -4.68
C ASP A 136 -20.79 -20.23 -5.07
N ALA A 137 -20.73 -19.91 -6.35
CA ALA A 137 -21.43 -18.77 -6.91
C ALA A 137 -22.95 -18.98 -6.84
N VAL A 138 -23.68 -17.92 -6.51
CA VAL A 138 -25.14 -17.94 -6.38
C VAL A 138 -25.77 -17.37 -7.65
N GLU A 139 -26.64 -18.15 -8.29
CA GLU A 139 -27.33 -17.75 -9.53
C GLU A 139 -28.84 -17.56 -9.32
N ASP A 140 -29.46 -18.45 -8.56
CA ASP A 140 -30.89 -18.45 -8.33
C ASP A 140 -31.28 -17.50 -7.18
N PRO A 141 -32.13 -16.48 -7.42
CA PRO A 141 -32.67 -15.63 -6.36
C PRO A 141 -33.40 -16.39 -5.25
N VAL A 142 -34.05 -17.51 -5.55
CA VAL A 142 -34.77 -18.30 -4.53
C VAL A 142 -33.79 -19.01 -3.60
N GLU A 143 -32.71 -19.57 -4.16
CA GLU A 143 -31.62 -20.14 -3.39
C GLU A 143 -30.91 -19.07 -2.55
N ALA A 144 -30.66 -17.89 -3.14
CA ALA A 144 -30.07 -16.75 -2.45
C ALA A 144 -30.84 -16.35 -1.19
N VAL A 145 -32.18 -16.32 -1.24
CA VAL A 145 -33.02 -15.97 -0.09
C VAL A 145 -32.84 -16.96 1.06
N LYS A 146 -32.89 -18.27 0.76
CA LYS A 146 -32.69 -19.32 1.77
C LYS A 146 -31.32 -19.22 2.43
N ILE A 147 -30.28 -19.03 1.62
CA ILE A 147 -28.91 -18.84 2.10
C ILE A 147 -28.79 -17.61 3.01
N ALA A 148 -29.38 -16.48 2.60
CA ALA A 148 -29.32 -15.25 3.37
C ALA A 148 -30.10 -15.35 4.69
N GLU A 149 -31.20 -16.11 4.72
CA GLU A 149 -31.93 -16.45 5.95
C GLU A 149 -31.10 -17.34 6.89
N GLU A 150 -30.38 -18.34 6.35
CA GLU A 150 -29.49 -19.20 7.13
C GLU A 150 -28.28 -18.44 7.71
N ILE A 151 -27.69 -17.52 6.94
CA ILE A 151 -26.60 -16.65 7.40
C ILE A 151 -27.11 -15.59 8.39
N GLY A 152 -28.36 -15.14 8.19
CA GLY A 152 -29.00 -14.04 8.88
C GLY A 152 -28.59 -12.68 8.33
N TYR A 153 -29.56 -11.78 8.16
CA TYR A 153 -29.33 -10.40 7.72
C TYR A 153 -28.63 -9.53 8.80
N PRO A 154 -27.96 -8.43 8.41
CA PRO A 154 -27.63 -8.06 7.03
C PRO A 154 -26.59 -9.01 6.40
N VAL A 155 -26.68 -9.16 5.08
CA VAL A 155 -25.74 -9.94 4.25
C VAL A 155 -25.07 -9.05 3.22
N LEU A 156 -23.95 -9.50 2.68
CA LEU A 156 -23.16 -8.81 1.67
C LEU A 156 -23.06 -9.67 0.42
N ILE A 157 -23.54 -9.16 -0.71
CA ILE A 157 -23.36 -9.77 -2.03
C ILE A 157 -22.05 -9.25 -2.61
N LYS A 158 -21.13 -10.12 -3.01
CA LYS A 158 -19.83 -9.77 -3.59
C LYS A 158 -19.61 -10.43 -4.95
N ALA A 159 -19.00 -9.70 -5.89
CA ALA A 159 -18.46 -10.26 -7.13
C ALA A 159 -17.19 -11.09 -6.87
N SER A 160 -17.07 -12.26 -7.53
CA SER A 160 -15.91 -13.16 -7.40
C SER A 160 -14.61 -12.53 -7.92
N ALA A 161 -14.69 -11.89 -9.09
CA ALA A 161 -13.56 -11.26 -9.78
C ALA A 161 -13.34 -9.77 -9.40
N GLY A 162 -14.12 -9.24 -8.45
CA GLY A 162 -14.07 -7.82 -8.06
C GLY A 162 -12.96 -7.51 -7.05
N GLY A 163 -12.38 -6.30 -7.13
CA GLY A 163 -11.37 -5.75 -6.21
C GLY A 163 -11.62 -4.27 -5.89
N GLY A 164 -11.05 -3.77 -4.79
CA GLY A 164 -11.12 -2.34 -4.43
C GLY A 164 -12.52 -1.81 -4.09
N GLY A 165 -13.43 -2.66 -3.62
CA GLY A 165 -14.78 -2.26 -3.22
C GLY A 165 -15.87 -2.30 -4.27
N ILE A 166 -15.48 -2.42 -5.55
CA ILE A 166 -16.41 -2.46 -6.68
C ILE A 166 -17.06 -3.86 -6.72
N GLY A 167 -18.38 -3.92 -6.89
CA GLY A 167 -19.09 -5.21 -6.93
C GLY A 167 -19.58 -5.73 -5.59
N MET A 168 -19.80 -4.86 -4.60
CA MET A 168 -20.32 -5.25 -3.28
C MET A 168 -21.63 -4.52 -2.95
N LYS A 169 -22.60 -5.22 -2.37
CA LYS A 169 -23.88 -4.62 -1.96
C LYS A 169 -24.39 -5.23 -0.65
N VAL A 170 -24.62 -4.37 0.34
CA VAL A 170 -25.25 -4.76 1.61
C VAL A 170 -26.75 -4.91 1.37
N VAL A 171 -27.32 -5.99 1.91
CA VAL A 171 -28.74 -6.31 1.83
C VAL A 171 -29.25 -6.51 3.25
N ASN A 172 -30.29 -5.77 3.63
CA ASN A 172 -30.79 -5.75 5.01
C ASN A 172 -32.00 -6.68 5.23
N SER A 173 -32.66 -7.10 4.16
CA SER A 173 -33.88 -7.93 4.22
C SER A 173 -34.06 -8.80 2.98
N SER A 174 -34.96 -9.78 3.07
CA SER A 174 -35.32 -10.68 1.96
C SER A 174 -35.83 -9.95 0.73
N ASP A 175 -36.60 -8.88 0.93
CA ASP A 175 -37.31 -8.18 -0.14
C ASP A 175 -36.34 -7.43 -1.06
N GLU A 176 -35.17 -7.04 -0.54
CA GLU A 176 -34.11 -6.36 -1.28
C GLU A 176 -33.19 -7.32 -2.04
N LEU A 177 -33.18 -8.62 -1.70
CA LEU A 177 -32.14 -9.55 -2.11
C LEU A 177 -32.16 -9.84 -3.60
N ALA A 178 -33.32 -10.16 -4.18
CA ALA A 178 -33.44 -10.53 -5.60
C ALA A 178 -33.00 -9.39 -6.54
N ALA A 179 -33.42 -8.16 -6.23
CA ALA A 179 -33.01 -6.97 -6.98
C ALA A 179 -31.52 -6.71 -6.82
N SER A 180 -31.00 -6.86 -5.60
CA SER A 180 -29.58 -6.65 -5.30
C SER A 180 -28.68 -7.67 -6.00
N LEU A 181 -29.02 -8.96 -5.96
CA LEU A 181 -28.32 -10.03 -6.66
C LEU A 181 -28.24 -9.75 -8.17
N SER A 182 -29.38 -9.44 -8.79
CA SER A 182 -29.44 -9.15 -10.23
C SER A 182 -28.55 -7.96 -10.61
N SER A 183 -28.64 -6.87 -9.83
CA SER A 183 -27.83 -5.67 -10.07
C SER A 183 -26.32 -5.91 -9.93
N THR A 184 -25.91 -6.67 -8.92
CA THR A 184 -24.49 -6.97 -8.67
C THR A 184 -23.93 -7.90 -9.74
N ARG A 185 -24.68 -8.92 -10.19
CA ARG A 185 -24.27 -9.80 -11.30
C ARG A 185 -24.08 -9.04 -12.60
N GLN A 186 -25.03 -8.16 -12.95
CA GLN A 186 -24.92 -7.35 -14.16
C GLN A 186 -23.70 -6.43 -14.12
N MET A 187 -23.46 -5.78 -12.97
CA MET A 187 -22.27 -4.97 -12.77
C MET A 187 -20.99 -5.80 -12.87
N ALA A 188 -20.95 -6.98 -12.25
CA ALA A 188 -19.77 -7.85 -12.26
C ALA A 188 -19.44 -8.32 -13.69
N GLY A 189 -20.43 -8.77 -14.45
CA GLY A 189 -20.25 -9.14 -15.86
C GLY A 189 -19.79 -7.97 -16.73
N SER A 190 -20.31 -6.75 -16.49
CA SER A 190 -19.92 -5.56 -17.26
C SER A 190 -18.51 -5.06 -16.92
N ALA A 191 -18.15 -5.09 -15.64
CA ALA A 191 -16.89 -4.52 -15.15
C ALA A 191 -15.71 -5.50 -15.20
N PHE A 192 -15.97 -6.80 -15.00
CA PHE A 192 -14.93 -7.81 -14.82
C PHE A 192 -15.03 -8.97 -15.82
N GLY A 193 -16.06 -9.01 -16.67
CA GLY A 193 -16.28 -10.12 -17.61
C GLY A 193 -16.70 -11.43 -16.94
N ASP A 194 -16.93 -11.41 -15.63
CA ASP A 194 -17.35 -12.55 -14.80
C ASP A 194 -18.54 -12.14 -13.94
N SER A 195 -19.69 -12.75 -14.21
CA SER A 195 -20.95 -12.48 -13.51
C SER A 195 -21.12 -13.27 -12.21
N SER A 196 -20.11 -14.04 -11.81
CA SER A 196 -20.19 -14.86 -10.59
C SER A 196 -20.17 -13.99 -9.33
N VAL A 197 -21.15 -14.25 -8.46
CA VAL A 197 -21.33 -13.54 -7.18
C VAL A 197 -21.53 -14.55 -6.07
N PHE A 198 -21.17 -14.19 -4.84
CA PHE A 198 -21.36 -15.00 -3.64
C PHE A 198 -21.93 -14.15 -2.51
N ILE A 199 -22.55 -14.81 -1.52
CA ILE A 199 -23.20 -14.15 -0.38
C ILE A 199 -22.42 -14.46 0.88
N GLU A 200 -22.09 -13.42 1.65
CA GLU A 200 -21.45 -13.54 2.96
C GLU A 200 -22.23 -12.78 4.03
N LYS A 201 -21.98 -13.11 5.29
CA LYS A 201 -22.43 -12.30 6.42
C LYS A 201 -21.82 -10.89 6.29
N TYR A 202 -22.65 -9.87 6.46
CA TYR A 202 -22.12 -8.53 6.61
C TYR A 202 -21.46 -8.40 7.98
N VAL A 203 -20.16 -8.09 7.99
CA VAL A 203 -19.41 -7.86 9.22
C VAL A 203 -19.59 -6.40 9.61
N GLU A 204 -20.30 -6.16 10.70
CA GLU A 204 -20.53 -4.83 11.25
C GLU A 204 -19.28 -4.25 11.90
N GLU A 205 -19.09 -2.94 11.77
CA GLU A 205 -17.99 -2.18 12.38
C GLU A 205 -16.63 -2.88 12.24
N PRO A 206 -16.26 -3.38 11.04
CA PRO A 206 -15.09 -4.20 10.93
C PRO A 206 -13.84 -3.34 11.10
N ARG A 207 -12.84 -3.93 11.74
CA ARG A 207 -11.45 -3.52 11.62
C ARG A 207 -10.78 -4.32 10.52
N HIS A 208 -9.90 -3.67 9.78
CA HIS A 208 -9.00 -4.34 8.85
C HIS A 208 -7.68 -4.59 9.56
N ILE A 209 -7.44 -5.83 9.95
CA ILE A 209 -6.21 -6.25 10.64
C ILE A 209 -5.48 -7.24 9.77
N GLU A 210 -4.18 -7.09 9.64
CA GLU A 210 -3.38 -7.97 8.81
C GLU A 210 -2.12 -8.45 9.53
N ILE A 211 -1.65 -9.65 9.17
CA ILE A 211 -0.49 -10.28 9.78
C ILE A 211 0.61 -10.44 8.74
N GLN A 212 1.78 -9.86 9.02
CA GLN A 212 2.99 -10.07 8.23
C GLN A 212 3.51 -11.49 8.41
N ILE A 213 3.61 -12.26 7.33
CA ILE A 213 4.23 -13.58 7.31
C ILE A 213 5.58 -13.56 6.57
N MET A 214 6.46 -14.46 6.97
CA MET A 214 7.72 -14.77 6.29
C MET A 214 7.88 -16.29 6.24
N ALA A 215 8.19 -16.84 5.08
CA ALA A 215 8.42 -18.28 4.90
C ALA A 215 9.65 -18.56 4.03
N ASP A 216 10.46 -19.55 4.38
CA ASP A 216 11.59 -20.00 3.55
C ASP A 216 11.27 -21.26 2.73
N GLY A 217 12.17 -21.63 1.82
CA GLY A 217 12.07 -22.85 1.03
C GLY A 217 12.30 -24.15 1.80
N TYR A 218 12.51 -24.09 3.12
CA TYR A 218 12.78 -25.24 3.99
C TYR A 218 11.60 -25.58 4.92
N GLY A 219 10.47 -24.88 4.76
CA GLY A 219 9.25 -25.09 5.54
C GLY A 219 9.19 -24.30 6.85
N ASN A 220 10.17 -23.42 7.12
CA ASN A 220 10.07 -22.50 8.23
C ASN A 220 9.10 -21.37 7.86
N THR A 221 8.21 -21.03 8.79
CA THR A 221 7.19 -19.99 8.58
C THR A 221 6.92 -19.30 9.90
N ILE A 222 7.06 -17.99 9.92
CA ILE A 222 6.86 -17.13 11.09
C ILE A 222 5.93 -15.97 10.74
N TYR A 223 5.36 -15.35 11.75
CA TYR A 223 4.75 -14.02 11.65
C TYR A 223 5.56 -12.97 12.42
N LEU A 224 5.63 -11.74 11.90
CA LEU A 224 6.45 -10.68 12.48
C LEU A 224 5.66 -9.77 13.45
N SER A 225 4.51 -9.27 13.01
CA SER A 225 3.59 -8.46 13.80
C SER A 225 2.25 -8.39 13.08
N ASP A 226 1.22 -7.98 13.80
CA ASP A 226 -0.01 -7.48 13.23
C ASP A 226 0.12 -6.00 12.84
N ARG A 227 -0.75 -5.56 11.91
CA ARG A 227 -0.98 -4.16 11.53
C ARG A 227 -2.47 -3.85 11.52
N GLU A 228 -2.81 -2.65 11.96
CA GLU A 228 -4.13 -2.06 11.91
C GLU A 228 -4.21 -1.12 10.70
N CYS A 229 -5.09 -1.45 9.77
CA CYS A 229 -5.22 -0.76 8.49
C CYS A 229 -6.63 -0.21 8.28
N SER A 230 -7.43 -0.03 9.35
CA SER A 230 -8.83 0.41 9.26
C SER A 230 -9.04 1.83 8.75
N ILE A 231 -8.04 2.71 8.79
CA ILE A 231 -8.19 4.08 8.28
C ILE A 231 -8.08 4.05 6.76
N GLN A 232 -9.24 3.96 6.10
CA GLN A 232 -9.36 3.75 4.66
C GLN A 232 -10.36 4.72 4.05
N ARG A 233 -10.18 5.04 2.78
CA ARG A 233 -11.17 5.73 1.94
C ARG A 233 -11.45 4.90 0.70
N ARG A 234 -12.71 4.57 0.43
CA ARG A 234 -13.10 3.70 -0.72
C ARG A 234 -12.21 2.44 -0.78
N HIS A 235 -11.98 1.81 0.37
CA HIS A 235 -11.12 0.63 0.55
C HIS A 235 -9.63 0.82 0.25
N GLN A 236 -9.16 2.05 0.06
CA GLN A 236 -7.74 2.39 -0.03
C GLN A 236 -7.22 2.79 1.36
N LYS A 237 -6.21 2.08 1.86
CA LYS A 237 -5.53 2.39 3.13
C LYS A 237 -4.80 3.73 3.06
N LEU A 238 -4.94 4.55 4.09
CA LEU A 238 -4.35 5.89 4.19
C LEU A 238 -3.41 6.04 5.39
N ILE A 239 -3.75 5.40 6.51
CA ILE A 239 -2.97 5.37 7.74
C ILE A 239 -2.98 3.94 8.28
N GLU A 240 -1.79 3.45 8.63
CA GLU A 240 -1.58 2.11 9.16
C GLU A 240 -0.77 2.21 10.46
N GLU A 241 -1.02 1.31 11.41
CA GLU A 241 -0.24 1.24 12.65
C GLU A 241 0.11 -0.18 13.09
N ALA A 242 1.26 -0.32 13.74
CA ALA A 242 1.79 -1.58 14.22
C ALA A 242 2.30 -1.42 15.66
N PRO A 243 1.92 -2.30 16.61
CA PRO A 243 0.80 -3.24 16.50
C PRO A 243 -0.56 -2.52 16.48
N SER A 244 -1.63 -3.25 16.19
CA SER A 244 -3.01 -2.79 16.34
C SER A 244 -3.34 -2.50 17.81
N PRO A 245 -4.05 -1.39 18.09
CA PRO A 245 -4.48 -1.05 19.46
C PRO A 245 -5.50 -2.04 20.05
N ILE A 246 -6.15 -2.89 19.24
CA ILE A 246 -7.15 -3.86 19.74
C ILE A 246 -6.51 -5.17 20.21
N MET A 247 -5.23 -5.38 19.94
CA MET A 247 -4.59 -6.67 20.16
C MET A 247 -4.21 -6.92 21.62
N THR A 248 -4.70 -8.04 22.16
CA THR A 248 -4.10 -8.68 23.34
C THR A 248 -3.02 -9.68 22.90
N PRO A 249 -2.11 -10.12 23.80
CA PRO A 249 -1.16 -11.19 23.50
C PRO A 249 -1.85 -12.47 22.96
N GLU A 250 -3.00 -12.83 23.52
CA GLU A 250 -3.76 -14.03 23.14
C GLU A 250 -4.37 -13.88 21.75
N LEU A 251 -5.01 -12.74 21.46
CA LEU A 251 -5.58 -12.47 20.14
C LEU A 251 -4.49 -12.46 19.07
N ARG A 252 -3.34 -11.85 19.36
CA ARG A 252 -2.18 -11.84 18.44
C ARG A 252 -1.66 -13.24 18.17
N ALA A 253 -1.52 -14.07 19.21
CA ALA A 253 -1.11 -15.46 19.03
C ALA A 253 -2.11 -16.22 18.15
N GLN A 254 -3.42 -16.09 18.41
CA GLN A 254 -4.47 -16.75 17.62
C GLN A 254 -4.47 -16.33 16.15
N MET A 255 -4.40 -15.02 15.86
CA MET A 255 -4.37 -14.50 14.49
C MET A 255 -3.04 -14.80 13.80
N GLY A 256 -1.92 -14.70 14.51
CA GLY A 256 -0.58 -15.04 14.02
C GLY A 256 -0.46 -16.51 13.63
N GLU A 257 -0.90 -17.42 14.50
CA GLU A 257 -0.95 -18.85 14.18
C GLU A 257 -1.90 -19.17 13.04
N ALA A 258 -3.04 -18.47 12.94
CA ALA A 258 -3.93 -18.60 11.79
C ALA A 258 -3.20 -18.19 10.49
N ALA A 259 -2.49 -17.06 10.47
CA ALA A 259 -1.72 -16.62 9.32
C ALA A 259 -0.59 -17.59 8.94
N VAL A 260 0.11 -18.16 9.91
CA VAL A 260 1.12 -19.21 9.67
C VAL A 260 0.47 -20.49 9.10
N ARG A 261 -0.70 -20.89 9.59
CA ARG A 261 -1.45 -22.01 8.99
C ARG A 261 -1.83 -21.72 7.55
N VAL A 262 -2.34 -20.53 7.23
CA VAL A 262 -2.64 -20.09 5.85
C VAL A 262 -1.41 -20.29 4.98
N ALA A 263 -0.27 -19.71 5.38
CA ALA A 263 0.99 -19.77 4.64
C ALA A 263 1.45 -21.22 4.39
N LYS A 264 1.41 -22.07 5.42
CA LYS A 264 1.79 -23.49 5.30
C LYS A 264 0.85 -24.28 4.39
N THR A 265 -0.46 -24.04 4.47
CA THR A 265 -1.46 -24.73 3.64
C THR A 265 -1.23 -24.47 2.15
N ILE A 266 -0.85 -23.25 1.79
CA ILE A 266 -0.67 -22.85 0.39
C ILE A 266 0.76 -23.03 -0.12
N GLY A 267 1.66 -23.61 0.69
CA GLY A 267 3.07 -23.74 0.32
C GLY A 267 3.75 -22.39 0.08
N TYR A 268 3.40 -21.37 0.87
CA TYR A 268 3.91 -20.01 0.71
C TYR A 268 5.42 -19.95 0.95
N VAL A 269 6.10 -19.09 0.19
CA VAL A 269 7.53 -18.75 0.35
C VAL A 269 7.67 -17.24 0.20
N ASN A 270 8.71 -16.68 0.84
CA ASN A 270 9.04 -15.26 0.86
C ASN A 270 8.15 -14.44 1.82
N ALA A 271 8.11 -13.11 1.66
CA ALA A 271 7.23 -12.24 2.43
C ALA A 271 5.82 -12.25 1.86
N GLY A 272 4.82 -12.19 2.74
CA GLY A 272 3.42 -12.03 2.37
C GLY A 272 2.62 -11.46 3.53
N THR A 273 1.36 -11.18 3.27
CA THR A 273 0.46 -10.72 4.33
C THR A 273 -0.87 -11.42 4.25
N VAL A 274 -1.35 -11.89 5.40
CA VAL A 274 -2.69 -12.45 5.54
C VAL A 274 -3.59 -11.39 6.16
N GLU A 275 -4.61 -10.96 5.43
CA GLU A 275 -5.56 -9.94 5.86
C GLU A 275 -6.79 -10.59 6.51
N PHE A 276 -7.31 -9.93 7.55
CA PHE A 276 -8.48 -10.34 8.31
C PHE A 276 -9.44 -9.16 8.53
N LEU A 277 -10.73 -9.46 8.54
CA LEU A 277 -11.73 -8.59 9.15
C LEU A 277 -11.89 -8.99 10.61
N TYR A 278 -11.75 -8.05 11.53
CA TYR A 278 -12.01 -8.25 12.95
C TYR A 278 -13.28 -7.50 13.36
N SER A 279 -14.20 -8.15 14.06
CA SER A 279 -15.40 -7.52 14.63
C SER A 279 -15.83 -8.24 15.91
N LYS A 280 -16.05 -7.45 16.96
CA LYS A 280 -16.64 -7.89 18.23
C LYS A 280 -16.01 -9.18 18.80
N GLY A 281 -14.68 -9.27 18.78
CA GLY A 281 -13.93 -10.42 19.30
C GLY A 281 -13.67 -11.56 18.31
N ASN A 282 -14.28 -11.53 17.13
CA ASN A 282 -14.08 -12.53 16.08
C ASN A 282 -13.22 -11.97 14.96
N PHE A 283 -12.43 -12.82 14.32
CA PHE A 283 -11.70 -12.48 13.10
C PHE A 283 -12.01 -13.45 11.98
N TYR A 284 -11.95 -12.96 10.75
CA TYR A 284 -12.30 -13.70 9.55
C TYR A 284 -11.29 -13.40 8.45
N PHE A 285 -10.73 -14.45 7.85
CA PHE A 285 -9.84 -14.34 6.70
C PHE A 285 -10.50 -13.53 5.59
N LEU A 286 -9.76 -12.58 5.04
CA LEU A 286 -10.17 -11.74 3.93
C LEU A 286 -9.43 -12.13 2.65
N GLU A 287 -8.11 -12.02 2.65
CA GLU A 287 -7.26 -12.35 1.50
C GLU A 287 -5.79 -12.58 1.91
N VAL A 288 -4.99 -13.08 0.96
CA VAL A 288 -3.53 -13.09 1.07
C VAL A 288 -2.97 -12.14 0.02
N ASN A 289 -2.23 -11.13 0.46
CA ASN A 289 -1.41 -10.32 -0.43
C ASN A 289 -0.11 -11.09 -0.66
N THR A 290 0.07 -11.62 -1.87
CA THR A 290 1.15 -12.56 -2.23
C THR A 290 2.46 -11.84 -2.57
N ARG A 291 2.76 -10.79 -1.81
CA ARG A 291 3.83 -9.81 -2.05
C ARG A 291 4.11 -8.98 -0.81
N LEU A 292 5.13 -8.14 -0.90
CA LEU A 292 5.34 -7.03 0.03
C LEU A 292 4.16 -6.03 -0.02
N GLN A 293 3.91 -5.33 1.08
CA GLN A 293 2.93 -4.25 1.15
C GLN A 293 3.62 -2.90 1.41
N VAL A 294 2.87 -1.81 1.17
CA VAL A 294 3.36 -0.44 1.31
C VAL A 294 3.79 -0.19 2.76
N GLU A 295 2.92 -0.60 3.69
CA GLU A 295 2.97 -0.50 5.14
C GLU A 295 3.94 -1.49 5.82
N HIS A 296 4.82 -2.19 5.09
CA HIS A 296 5.78 -3.10 5.72
C HIS A 296 6.73 -2.37 6.70
N GLY A 297 7.05 -1.10 6.42
CA GLY A 297 8.03 -0.32 7.17
C GLY A 297 7.70 -0.16 8.66
N ILE A 298 6.41 -0.13 9.01
CA ILE A 298 5.98 -0.04 10.41
C ILE A 298 6.13 -1.36 11.17
N THR A 299 6.04 -2.50 10.48
CA THR A 299 6.43 -3.80 11.05
C THR A 299 7.93 -3.85 11.29
N GLU A 300 8.75 -3.41 10.32
CA GLU A 300 10.22 -3.36 10.49
C GLU A 300 10.62 -2.49 11.68
N MET A 301 9.94 -1.36 11.91
CA MET A 301 10.27 -0.46 13.03
C MET A 301 9.93 -1.02 14.40
N VAL A 302 8.94 -1.92 14.51
CA VAL A 302 8.58 -2.53 15.81
C VAL A 302 9.29 -3.86 16.06
N THR A 303 9.72 -4.58 15.03
CA THR A 303 10.41 -5.88 15.18
C THR A 303 11.92 -5.79 15.00
N GLY A 304 12.42 -4.77 14.32
CA GLY A 304 13.82 -4.68 13.90
C GLY A 304 14.21 -5.60 12.74
N VAL A 305 13.26 -6.34 12.16
CA VAL A 305 13.50 -7.24 11.02
C VAL A 305 13.41 -6.44 9.73
N ASP A 306 14.48 -6.44 8.92
CA ASP A 306 14.47 -5.90 7.56
C ASP A 306 13.81 -6.91 6.61
N ILE A 307 12.53 -6.67 6.29
CA ILE A 307 11.71 -7.61 5.54
C ILE A 307 12.27 -7.80 4.13
N VAL A 308 12.65 -6.72 3.44
CA VAL A 308 13.12 -6.77 2.05
C VAL A 308 14.48 -7.46 1.93
N ARG A 309 15.36 -7.27 2.92
CA ARG A 309 16.61 -8.02 3.01
C ARG A 309 16.34 -9.51 3.14
N GLU A 310 15.41 -9.90 4.01
CA GLU A 310 15.02 -11.30 4.16
C GLU A 310 14.35 -11.87 2.90
N GLN A 311 13.55 -11.08 2.17
CA GLN A 311 13.01 -11.48 0.86
C GLN A 311 14.13 -11.87 -0.12
N LEU A 312 15.19 -11.08 -0.20
CA LEU A 312 16.33 -11.34 -1.09
C LEU A 312 17.09 -12.62 -0.70
N ARG A 313 17.25 -12.85 0.61
CA ARG A 313 17.97 -14.02 1.13
C ARG A 313 17.19 -15.32 0.96
N ILE A 314 15.90 -15.28 1.26
CA ILE A 314 14.99 -16.41 1.04
C ILE A 314 14.96 -16.76 -0.45
N ALA A 315 14.84 -15.76 -1.33
CA ALA A 315 14.86 -15.99 -2.77
C ALA A 315 16.22 -16.53 -3.27
N TRP A 316 17.32 -16.20 -2.60
CA TRP A 316 18.64 -16.80 -2.86
C TRP A 316 18.74 -18.26 -2.38
N GLY A 317 17.78 -18.74 -1.58
CA GLY A 317 17.74 -20.09 -1.02
C GLY A 317 18.32 -20.20 0.39
N GLU A 318 18.47 -19.09 1.12
CA GLU A 318 18.84 -19.13 2.54
C GLU A 318 17.64 -19.49 3.43
N LYS A 319 17.92 -20.02 4.62
CA LYS A 319 16.93 -20.24 5.67
C LYS A 319 16.58 -18.92 6.36
N LEU A 320 15.39 -18.83 6.93
CA LEU A 320 15.05 -17.75 7.86
C LEU A 320 16.08 -17.71 9.00
N GLU A 321 16.53 -16.51 9.35
CA GLU A 321 17.45 -16.30 10.47
C GLU A 321 16.79 -16.40 11.85
N PHE A 322 15.46 -16.30 11.88
CA PHE A 322 14.68 -16.15 13.10
C PHE A 322 13.64 -17.27 13.21
N ASN A 323 13.43 -17.73 14.44
CA ASN A 323 12.26 -18.51 14.82
C ASN A 323 11.17 -17.58 15.38
N GLN A 324 9.98 -18.12 15.66
CA GLN A 324 8.84 -17.31 16.11
C GLN A 324 9.10 -16.64 17.46
N GLU A 325 9.83 -17.32 18.34
CA GLU A 325 10.23 -16.87 19.67
C GLU A 325 11.27 -15.74 19.67
N ASP A 326 12.01 -15.56 18.56
CA ASP A 326 13.00 -14.49 18.39
C ASP A 326 12.33 -13.15 18.01
N ILE A 327 11.06 -13.19 17.60
CA ILE A 327 10.32 -12.02 17.16
C ILE A 327 9.77 -11.25 18.36
N ILE A 328 10.40 -10.12 18.67
CA ILE A 328 10.02 -9.23 19.75
C ILE A 328 9.38 -7.97 19.17
N ILE A 329 8.13 -7.70 19.53
CA ILE A 329 7.44 -6.46 19.19
C ILE A 329 7.78 -5.41 20.26
N ASN A 330 8.43 -4.32 19.85
CA ASN A 330 8.86 -3.23 20.72
C ASN A 330 8.29 -1.89 20.26
N GLY A 331 7.52 -1.25 21.14
CA GLY A 331 6.95 0.06 20.91
C GLY A 331 5.75 0.03 19.96
N HIS A 332 5.52 1.17 19.30
CA HIS A 332 4.39 1.42 18.43
C HIS A 332 4.82 2.29 17.26
N SER A 333 4.36 1.94 16.07
CA SER A 333 4.70 2.59 14.83
C SER A 333 3.46 2.98 14.05
N ILE A 334 3.47 4.16 13.42
CA ILE A 334 2.36 4.67 12.59
C ILE A 334 2.92 5.14 11.26
N GLU A 335 2.26 4.80 10.15
CA GLU A 335 2.55 5.27 8.80
C GLU A 335 1.44 6.20 8.31
N CYS A 336 1.84 7.30 7.66
CA CYS A 336 0.96 8.11 6.85
C CYS A 336 1.47 8.11 5.40
N ARG A 337 0.60 7.75 4.46
CA ARG A 337 0.88 7.86 3.01
C ARG A 337 0.74 9.31 2.57
N ILE A 338 1.88 9.99 2.35
CA ILE A 338 1.88 11.37 1.88
C ILE A 338 1.70 11.35 0.36
N ASN A 339 0.54 11.81 -0.10
CA ASN A 339 0.15 11.82 -1.50
C ASN A 339 -0.03 13.24 -2.02
N ALA A 340 0.22 13.43 -3.31
CA ALA A 340 -0.15 14.64 -4.03
C ALA A 340 -1.64 14.60 -4.39
N GLU A 341 -2.48 14.80 -3.38
CA GLU A 341 -3.94 14.76 -3.47
C GLU A 341 -4.52 15.96 -2.73
N ASP A 342 -5.71 16.41 -3.13
CA ASP A 342 -6.44 17.48 -2.47
C ASP A 342 -7.62 16.92 -1.65
N PRO A 343 -7.48 16.73 -0.32
CA PRO A 343 -8.54 16.16 0.50
C PRO A 343 -9.88 16.90 0.38
N LEU A 344 -9.85 18.22 0.27
CA LEU A 344 -11.07 19.05 0.19
C LEU A 344 -11.74 19.00 -1.19
N ASN A 345 -11.10 18.39 -2.19
CA ASN A 345 -11.64 18.16 -3.51
C ASN A 345 -11.72 16.66 -3.81
N ASP A 346 -12.37 15.91 -2.90
CA ASP A 346 -12.55 14.46 -2.99
C ASP A 346 -11.24 13.69 -3.25
N PHE A 347 -10.14 14.14 -2.64
CA PHE A 347 -8.79 13.58 -2.82
C PHE A 347 -8.35 13.51 -4.29
N ALA A 348 -8.80 14.45 -5.13
CA ALA A 348 -8.39 14.52 -6.51
C ALA A 348 -6.85 14.61 -6.60
N PRO A 349 -6.20 13.83 -7.49
CA PRO A 349 -4.76 13.93 -7.69
C PRO A 349 -4.33 15.34 -8.08
N SER A 350 -3.17 15.76 -7.57
CA SER A 350 -2.54 17.06 -7.80
C SER A 350 -1.18 16.88 -8.49
N PRO A 351 -1.16 16.43 -9.76
CA PRO A 351 0.08 16.32 -10.51
C PRO A 351 0.69 17.71 -10.70
N GLY A 352 2.02 17.80 -10.71
CA GLY A 352 2.69 19.08 -10.79
C GLY A 352 4.14 19.04 -10.32
N LYS A 353 4.82 20.17 -10.46
CA LYS A 353 6.23 20.29 -10.09
C LYS A 353 6.39 20.60 -8.62
N ILE A 354 7.14 19.77 -7.90
CA ILE A 354 7.58 20.04 -6.54
C ILE A 354 8.63 21.15 -6.59
N ARG A 355 8.26 22.36 -6.19
CA ARG A 355 9.13 23.55 -6.18
C ARG A 355 10.00 23.62 -4.92
N GLY A 356 9.51 23.06 -3.83
CA GLY A 356 10.23 22.95 -2.57
C GLY A 356 9.83 21.67 -1.84
N TYR A 357 10.82 21.00 -1.25
CA TYR A 357 10.62 19.76 -0.51
C TYR A 357 11.52 19.74 0.72
N ARG A 358 10.92 19.55 1.89
CA ARG A 358 11.61 19.29 3.15
C ARG A 358 10.84 18.20 3.89
N SER A 359 11.40 17.00 3.93
CA SER A 359 10.84 15.89 4.70
C SER A 359 10.98 16.14 6.21
N ALA A 360 10.14 15.46 6.99
CA ALA A 360 10.33 15.35 8.43
C ALA A 360 11.59 14.53 8.77
N GLY A 361 12.10 14.68 9.99
CA GLY A 361 13.26 13.93 10.49
C GLY A 361 13.30 13.83 12.02
N GLY A 362 14.49 13.61 12.60
CA GLY A 362 14.67 13.51 14.05
C GLY A 362 14.36 12.12 14.64
N PRO A 363 14.50 11.94 15.96
CA PRO A 363 14.43 10.63 16.60
C PRO A 363 13.09 9.91 16.36
N GLY A 364 13.18 8.66 15.90
CA GLY A 364 12.02 7.79 15.64
C GLY A 364 11.18 8.21 14.43
N VAL A 365 11.73 8.94 13.46
CA VAL A 365 11.06 9.29 12.21
C VAL A 365 11.80 8.63 11.04
N ARG A 366 11.05 7.92 10.20
CA ARG A 366 11.53 7.27 8.97
C ARG A 366 10.74 7.81 7.78
N VAL A 367 11.43 8.06 6.67
CA VAL A 367 10.81 8.51 5.41
C VAL A 367 11.34 7.67 4.26
N ASP A 368 10.41 7.00 3.58
CA ASP A 368 10.67 6.28 2.33
C ASP A 368 10.03 7.08 1.20
N SER A 369 10.85 7.64 0.30
CA SER A 369 10.40 8.55 -0.76
C SER A 369 11.17 8.31 -2.05
N GLY A 370 10.51 8.58 -3.19
CA GLY A 370 11.11 8.60 -4.52
C GLY A 370 11.09 9.96 -5.20
N VAL A 371 10.82 11.04 -4.47
CA VAL A 371 10.75 12.40 -5.03
C VAL A 371 11.87 13.30 -4.52
N HIS A 372 12.06 14.44 -5.17
CA HIS A 372 12.99 15.49 -4.74
C HIS A 372 12.51 16.87 -5.21
N THR A 373 13.14 17.94 -4.69
CA THR A 373 12.89 19.28 -5.22
C THR A 373 13.18 19.33 -6.72
N GLY A 374 12.24 19.83 -7.50
CA GLY A 374 12.29 19.90 -8.95
C GLY A 374 11.64 18.72 -9.68
N TYR A 375 11.30 17.63 -8.99
CA TYR A 375 10.57 16.50 -9.55
C TYR A 375 9.15 16.91 -9.97
N THR A 376 8.67 16.37 -11.09
CA THR A 376 7.29 16.56 -11.55
C THR A 376 6.51 15.28 -11.29
N ILE A 377 5.50 15.39 -10.44
CA ILE A 377 4.55 14.31 -10.19
C ILE A 377 3.70 14.13 -11.44
N SER A 378 3.74 12.93 -11.98
CA SER A 378 3.11 12.54 -13.23
C SER A 378 1.61 12.26 -13.04
N PRO A 379 0.75 12.59 -14.01
CA PRO A 379 -0.66 12.17 -13.98
C PRO A 379 -0.87 10.70 -14.33
N TYR A 380 0.18 9.98 -14.78
CA TYR A 380 0.06 8.60 -15.27
C TYR A 380 0.12 7.52 -14.18
N TYR A 381 0.58 7.87 -12.98
CA TYR A 381 0.88 6.92 -11.90
C TYR A 381 0.22 7.34 -10.60
N ASP A 382 0.34 6.49 -9.59
CA ASP A 382 -0.05 6.80 -8.22
C ASP A 382 0.59 8.11 -7.71
N SER A 383 -0.18 8.83 -6.90
CA SER A 383 0.10 10.19 -6.41
C SER A 383 1.10 10.24 -5.25
N MET A 384 1.59 9.09 -4.77
CA MET A 384 2.43 9.01 -3.57
C MET A 384 3.76 9.75 -3.72
N ILE A 385 4.03 10.61 -2.73
CA ILE A 385 5.26 11.39 -2.55
C ILE A 385 6.22 10.60 -1.65
N SER A 386 5.69 10.10 -0.53
CA SER A 386 6.47 9.34 0.45
C SER A 386 5.59 8.60 1.44
N LYS A 387 6.16 7.60 2.09
CA LYS A 387 5.67 7.04 3.35
C LYS A 387 6.36 7.78 4.50
N LEU A 388 5.58 8.34 5.40
CA LEU A 388 6.07 8.93 6.64
C LEU A 388 5.75 7.97 7.78
N CYS A 389 6.75 7.30 8.32
CA CYS A 389 6.58 6.41 9.45
C CYS A 389 7.19 7.05 10.71
N VAL A 390 6.54 6.85 11.86
CA VAL A 390 7.13 7.21 13.16
C VAL A 390 7.08 6.03 14.10
N TRP A 391 8.07 5.91 14.98
CA TRP A 391 8.14 4.92 16.05
C TRP A 391 8.21 5.61 17.41
N ALA A 392 7.57 5.04 18.43
CA ALA A 392 7.69 5.43 19.83
C ALA A 392 7.55 4.24 20.77
N LYS A 393 7.85 4.41 22.07
CA LYS A 393 7.60 3.37 23.09
C LYS A 393 6.11 3.07 23.34
N THR A 394 5.23 4.03 23.05
CA THR A 394 3.78 3.94 23.33
C THR A 394 3.03 4.58 22.18
N ARG A 395 1.81 4.11 21.90
CA ARG A 395 0.93 4.68 20.87
C ARG A 395 0.74 6.20 20.99
N ASP A 396 0.45 6.71 22.19
CA ASP A 396 0.27 8.16 22.41
C ASP A 396 1.50 8.98 22.02
N ALA A 397 2.68 8.50 22.38
CA ALA A 397 3.94 9.13 21.99
C ALA A 397 4.23 9.00 20.48
N ALA A 398 3.75 7.93 19.82
CA ALA A 398 3.84 7.79 18.37
C ALA A 398 2.91 8.80 17.68
N ILE A 399 1.68 8.97 18.16
CA ILE A 399 0.73 9.99 17.67
C ILE A 399 1.34 11.40 17.84
N ALA A 400 1.83 11.73 19.03
CA ALA A 400 2.47 13.03 19.27
C ALA A 400 3.70 13.26 18.36
N ARG A 401 4.48 12.21 18.11
CA ARG A 401 5.61 12.28 17.17
C ARG A 401 5.14 12.47 15.72
N MET A 402 4.07 11.81 15.31
CA MET A 402 3.47 11.97 13.98
C MET A 402 2.93 13.39 13.79
N GLU A 403 2.23 13.95 14.77
CA GLU A 403 1.76 15.34 14.73
C GLU A 403 2.92 16.33 14.50
N ARG A 404 4.03 16.14 15.23
CA ARG A 404 5.24 16.96 15.06
C ARG A 404 5.87 16.75 13.68
N ALA A 405 5.98 15.50 13.22
CA ALA A 405 6.54 15.19 11.92
C ALA A 405 5.71 15.82 10.77
N LEU A 406 4.38 15.71 10.82
CA LEU A 406 3.46 16.32 9.86
C LEU A 406 3.50 17.86 9.87
N TYR A 407 3.79 18.48 11.03
CA TYR A 407 3.99 19.92 11.13
C TYR A 407 5.26 20.38 10.41
N GLU A 408 6.35 19.61 10.49
CA GLU A 408 7.65 19.95 9.90
C GLU A 408 7.78 19.58 8.42
N TYR A 409 6.88 18.74 7.91
CA TYR A 409 6.89 18.22 6.54
C TYR A 409 6.35 19.29 5.57
N VAL A 410 7.20 19.76 4.67
CA VAL A 410 6.86 20.82 3.71
C VAL A 410 6.99 20.34 2.27
N VAL A 411 5.91 20.45 1.52
CA VAL A 411 5.86 20.23 0.06
C VAL A 411 5.24 21.46 -0.59
N VAL A 412 5.97 22.10 -1.51
CA VAL A 412 5.54 23.31 -2.22
C VAL A 412 5.38 22.99 -3.70
N GLY A 413 4.27 23.43 -4.29
CA GLY A 413 4.01 23.32 -5.74
C GLY A 413 2.91 22.34 -6.14
N VAL A 414 2.50 21.45 -5.22
CA VAL A 414 1.36 20.54 -5.37
C VAL A 414 0.53 20.58 -4.09
N LYS A 415 -0.76 20.23 -4.16
CA LYS A 415 -1.56 19.96 -2.96
C LYS A 415 -1.19 18.60 -2.39
N THR A 416 -1.36 18.43 -1.08
CA THR A 416 -1.06 17.17 -0.40
C THR A 416 -2.16 16.79 0.60
N ASN A 417 -2.24 15.51 0.91
CA ASN A 417 -3.14 14.98 1.94
C ASN A 417 -2.62 15.14 3.38
N ILE A 418 -1.55 15.90 3.62
CA ILE A 418 -1.02 16.19 4.98
C ILE A 418 -2.10 16.76 5.93
N PRO A 419 -2.98 17.70 5.50
CA PRO A 419 -4.04 18.20 6.38
C PRO A 419 -5.00 17.13 6.86
N PHE A 420 -5.30 16.12 6.04
CA PHE A 420 -6.10 14.96 6.44
C PHE A 420 -5.43 14.18 7.56
N HIS A 421 -4.14 13.84 7.40
CA HIS A 421 -3.39 13.12 8.43
C HIS A 421 -3.34 13.90 9.76
N LYS A 422 -3.15 15.22 9.70
CA LYS A 422 -3.20 16.09 10.89
C LYS A 422 -4.56 16.05 11.59
N ALA A 423 -5.66 16.05 10.83
CA ALA A 423 -7.01 15.95 11.38
C ALA A 423 -7.23 14.62 12.10
N VAL A 424 -6.82 13.49 11.49
CA VAL A 424 -6.95 12.16 12.10
C VAL A 424 -6.13 12.04 13.39
N MET A 425 -4.88 12.50 13.41
CA MET A 425 -4.03 12.42 14.62
C MET A 425 -4.59 13.20 15.82
N ARG A 426 -5.36 14.27 15.55
CA ARG A 426 -6.02 15.10 16.57
C ARG A 426 -7.38 14.55 17.00
N ASN A 427 -7.97 13.63 16.24
CA ASN A 427 -9.30 13.12 16.51
C ASN A 427 -9.31 12.24 17.80
N PRO A 428 -10.18 12.54 18.79
CA PRO A 428 -10.21 11.79 20.05
C PRO A 428 -10.52 10.29 19.90
N VAL A 429 -11.33 9.91 18.91
CA VAL A 429 -11.71 8.51 18.64
C VAL A 429 -10.52 7.74 18.08
N PHE A 430 -9.76 8.35 17.16
CA PHE A 430 -8.48 7.79 16.69
C PHE A 430 -7.51 7.59 17.84
N ARG A 431 -7.36 8.57 18.73
CA ARG A 431 -6.43 8.50 19.88
C ARG A 431 -6.79 7.42 20.89
N ARG A 432 -8.08 7.10 21.07
CA ARG A 432 -8.52 5.95 21.89
C ARG A 432 -8.29 4.60 21.20
N GLY A 433 -8.11 4.59 19.89
CA GLY A 433 -7.97 3.36 19.11
C GLY A 433 -9.31 2.70 18.78
N ASP A 434 -10.41 3.46 18.86
CA ASP A 434 -11.78 3.04 18.51
C ASP A 434 -11.96 3.12 16.98
N LEU A 435 -11.35 2.19 16.24
CA LEU A 435 -11.26 2.24 14.78
C LEU A 435 -12.23 1.28 14.11
N THR A 436 -12.70 1.66 12.93
CA THR A 436 -13.48 0.84 11.99
C THR A 436 -13.10 1.25 10.56
N THR A 437 -13.44 0.43 9.55
CA THR A 437 -13.24 0.81 8.14
C THR A 437 -14.11 1.99 7.69
N ALA A 438 -15.13 2.37 8.47
CA ALA A 438 -16.00 3.52 8.24
C ALA A 438 -15.55 4.79 9.00
N PHE A 439 -14.39 4.73 9.68
CA PHE A 439 -13.91 5.78 10.59
C PHE A 439 -13.97 7.20 10.01
N ILE A 440 -13.58 7.39 8.75
CA ILE A 440 -13.52 8.72 8.12
C ILE A 440 -14.92 9.35 8.06
N GLU A 441 -15.93 8.56 7.70
CA GLU A 441 -17.33 8.97 7.56
C GLU A 441 -17.96 9.16 8.94
N ASP A 442 -17.83 8.17 9.83
CA ASP A 442 -18.46 8.16 11.16
C ASP A 442 -17.97 9.30 12.08
N ASN A 443 -16.76 9.83 11.82
CA ASN A 443 -16.12 10.84 12.67
C ASN A 443 -16.02 12.22 12.01
N ASN A 444 -16.74 12.46 10.91
CA ASN A 444 -16.76 13.73 10.17
C ASN A 444 -15.35 14.31 9.93
N ILE A 445 -14.39 13.45 9.57
CA ILE A 445 -12.98 13.86 9.49
C ILE A 445 -12.78 15.00 8.51
N MET A 446 -13.57 15.05 7.43
CA MET A 446 -13.48 16.10 6.41
C MET A 446 -13.78 17.51 6.94
N GLU A 447 -14.67 17.66 7.92
CA GLU A 447 -14.92 18.94 8.59
C GLU A 447 -13.67 19.40 9.35
N ALA A 448 -13.04 18.48 10.08
CA ALA A 448 -11.78 18.76 10.77
C ALA A 448 -10.62 19.07 9.79
N VAL A 449 -10.63 18.50 8.57
CA VAL A 449 -9.64 18.86 7.54
C VAL A 449 -9.78 20.33 7.14
N GLU A 450 -11.01 20.84 6.96
CA GLU A 450 -11.22 22.25 6.64
C GLU A 450 -10.65 23.19 7.70
N GLU A 451 -10.85 22.85 8.98
CA GLU A 451 -10.28 23.60 10.10
C GLU A 451 -8.75 23.58 10.11
N VAL A 452 -8.16 22.40 9.84
CA VAL A 452 -6.70 22.26 9.72
C VAL A 452 -6.17 23.11 8.58
N VAL A 453 -6.81 23.11 7.41
CA VAL A 453 -6.39 23.90 6.25
C VAL A 453 -6.48 25.41 6.54
N LYS A 454 -7.55 25.87 7.21
CA LYS A 454 -7.67 27.28 7.64
C LYS A 454 -6.55 27.66 8.60
N ALA A 455 -6.31 26.84 9.63
CA ALA A 455 -5.25 27.08 10.61
C ALA A 455 -3.83 27.01 10.01
N ASP A 456 -3.60 26.10 9.06
CA ASP A 456 -2.32 26.00 8.35
C ASP A 456 -2.13 27.17 7.38
N ALA A 457 -3.18 27.74 6.79
CA ALA A 457 -3.07 28.95 5.96
C ALA A 457 -2.65 30.17 6.81
N GLU A 458 -3.18 30.29 8.03
CA GLU A 458 -2.82 31.35 8.99
C GLU A 458 -1.39 31.20 9.52
N LYS A 459 -0.92 29.96 9.73
CA LYS A 459 0.43 29.64 10.25
C LYS A 459 1.50 29.49 9.16
N GLY A 460 1.08 29.12 7.95
CA GLY A 460 1.90 28.61 6.82
C GLY A 460 2.84 29.63 6.20
N ALA A 461 2.70 30.91 6.57
CA ALA A 461 3.63 31.96 6.20
C ALA A 461 5.04 31.81 6.82
N THR A 462 5.29 30.85 7.73
CA THR A 462 6.56 30.77 8.49
C THR A 462 7.54 29.68 8.02
N LEU A 463 7.09 28.45 7.75
CA LEU A 463 7.97 27.34 7.34
C LEU A 463 8.12 27.22 5.82
N ALA A 464 7.01 27.33 5.06
CA ALA A 464 7.07 27.27 3.59
C ALA A 464 7.80 28.49 3.01
N SER A 465 7.66 29.67 3.63
CA SER A 465 8.36 30.89 3.23
C SER A 465 9.89 30.77 3.33
N ALA A 466 10.41 29.89 4.19
CA ALA A 466 11.84 29.58 4.27
C ALA A 466 12.34 28.86 3.00
N LEU A 467 11.48 28.13 2.29
CA LEU A 467 11.82 27.41 1.05
C LEU A 467 11.52 28.25 -0.22
N GLU A 468 10.54 29.15 -0.17
CA GLU A 468 10.15 30.02 -1.28
C GLU A 468 11.07 31.24 -1.49
N ALA A 469 12.01 31.52 -0.58
CA ALA A 469 12.88 32.70 -0.62
C ALA A 469 13.73 32.85 -1.90
N LYS A 470 13.88 31.80 -2.72
CA LYS A 470 14.54 31.87 -4.03
C LYS A 470 13.76 32.68 -5.06
N ASP A 471 12.43 32.73 -4.98
CA ASP A 471 11.60 33.47 -5.95
C ASP A 471 11.76 34.99 -5.81
N LYS A 472 12.11 35.51 -4.62
CA LYS A 472 12.38 36.95 -4.44
C LYS A 472 13.62 37.42 -5.20
N LYS A 473 14.68 36.61 -5.28
CA LYS A 473 15.87 36.94 -6.09
C LYS A 473 15.57 36.87 -7.57
N VAL A 474 14.83 35.86 -8.03
CA VAL A 474 14.44 35.73 -9.44
C VAL A 474 13.50 36.87 -9.83
N ALA A 475 12.51 37.21 -9.01
CA ALA A 475 11.64 38.36 -9.24
C ALA A 475 12.42 39.69 -9.26
N ALA A 476 13.38 39.86 -8.36
CA ALA A 476 14.25 41.05 -8.35
C ALA A 476 15.14 41.13 -9.61
N ILE A 477 15.71 40.01 -10.06
CA ILE A 477 16.50 39.94 -11.29
C ILE A 477 15.61 40.23 -12.51
N THR A 478 14.45 39.59 -12.61
CA THR A 478 13.49 39.83 -13.71
C THR A 478 13.04 41.28 -13.75
N ALA A 479 12.73 41.88 -12.60
CA ALA A 479 12.37 43.30 -12.51
C ALA A 479 13.55 44.20 -12.93
N ALA A 480 14.77 43.90 -12.51
CA ALA A 480 15.96 44.65 -12.90
C ALA A 480 16.25 44.53 -14.41
N VAL A 481 16.08 43.34 -15.00
CA VAL A 481 16.21 43.12 -16.45
C VAL A 481 15.13 43.88 -17.22
N HIS A 482 13.88 43.84 -16.78
CA HIS A 482 12.79 44.61 -17.39
C HIS A 482 13.06 46.12 -17.33
N ALA A 483 13.50 46.62 -16.18
CA ALA A 483 13.87 48.01 -16.01
C ALA A 483 15.01 48.41 -16.98
N TYR A 484 16.06 47.59 -17.08
CA TYR A 484 17.17 47.82 -18.00
C TYR A 484 16.73 47.83 -19.47
N VAL A 485 15.94 46.85 -19.91
CA VAL A 485 15.43 46.77 -21.29
C VAL A 485 14.56 47.98 -21.62
N SER A 486 13.71 48.42 -20.68
CA SER A 486 12.86 49.60 -20.87
C SER A 486 13.65 50.91 -20.95
N MET A 487 14.75 51.03 -20.19
CA MET A 487 15.68 52.16 -20.28
C MET A 487 16.45 52.16 -21.60
N ALA A 488 16.95 50.99 -22.05
CA ALA A 488 17.65 50.87 -23.33
C ALA A 488 16.75 51.27 -24.51
N GLN A 489 15.46 50.90 -24.49
CA GLN A 489 14.48 51.29 -25.51
C GLN A 489 14.15 52.78 -25.51
N LYS A 490 14.19 53.46 -24.35
CA LYS A 490 14.02 54.92 -24.25
C LYS A 490 15.23 55.71 -24.74
N THR A 491 16.41 55.09 -24.84
CA THR A 491 17.65 55.75 -25.26
C THR A 491 17.88 55.60 -26.78
N GLN A 492 17.05 54.80 -27.47
CA GLN A 492 17.06 54.62 -28.93
C GLN A 492 15.95 55.41 -29.66
N ARG A 493 15.19 56.23 -28.94
CA ARG A 493 14.31 57.28 -29.49
C ARG A 493 14.90 58.63 -29.13
#